data_AF-A0A9D5XV48-F1
#
_entry.id   AF-A0A9D5XV48-F1
#
_cell.length_a   1.000
_cell.length_b   1.000
_cell.length_c   1.000
_cell.angle_alpha   90.00
_cell.angle_beta   90.00
_cell.angle_gamma   90.00
#
_symmetry.space_group_name_H-M   'P 1'
#
loop_
_entity.id
_entity.type
_entity.pdbx_description
1 polymer ?
#
loop_
_entity_poly.entity_id
_entity_poly.type
_entity_poly.pdbx_seq_one_letter_code
_entity_poly.pdbx_strand_id
1 'polypeptide(L)'
;MPTNALVWTPQLSVHLDYLDRQHRSILKLIDVWWTRTKSGEVRLNKTRLNKVFDLLNRFTQQHLELEERVLGLLAEQLGYPYDTVDGHKERHRVFREEIMPRFHRNIVLGIAEQEDAGGSLNSIAKWWVNHIRKEDMDYARLIESLTAREREKLHLKVIRSLIEEPIVVVSFTEFLATMDEG
;
A
#
# COMPACT_ATOMS: atom_id res chain seq x y z
N MET A 1 16.92 5.74 6.95
CA MET A 1 15.88 5.66 8.00
C MET A 1 16.15 4.45 8.85
N PRO A 2 15.92 4.48 10.17
CA PRO A 2 15.93 3.25 10.96
C PRO A 2 14.78 2.34 10.48
N THR A 3 15.10 1.06 10.26
CA THR A 3 14.23 -0.01 9.73
C THR A 3 12.96 -0.24 10.56
N ASN A 4 12.95 0.13 11.85
CA ASN A 4 11.81 -0.09 12.75
C ASN A 4 10.52 0.65 12.34
N ALA A 5 10.60 1.75 11.57
CA ALA A 5 9.41 2.51 11.19
C ALA A 5 8.52 1.80 10.16
N LEU A 6 9.08 0.85 9.39
CA LEU A 6 8.38 0.05 8.38
C LEU A 6 7.93 -1.30 8.93
N VAL A 7 8.05 -1.56 10.22
CA VAL A 7 7.62 -2.82 10.82
C VAL A 7 6.14 -2.75 11.14
N TRP A 8 5.35 -3.59 10.47
CA TRP A 8 3.95 -3.79 10.86
C TRP A 8 3.88 -4.38 12.27
N THR A 9 2.96 -3.86 13.09
CA THR A 9 2.72 -4.35 14.47
C THR A 9 1.23 -4.61 14.67
N PRO A 10 0.82 -5.47 15.62
CA PRO A 10 -0.60 -5.77 15.88
C PRO A 10 -1.47 -4.52 16.11
N GLN A 11 -0.89 -3.42 16.55
CA GLN A 11 -1.57 -2.14 16.76
C GLN A 11 -1.98 -1.43 15.45
N LEU A 12 -1.47 -1.89 14.31
CA LEU A 12 -1.82 -1.41 12.96
C LEU A 12 -2.81 -2.33 12.25
N SER A 13 -3.44 -3.24 13.00
CA SER A 13 -4.49 -4.12 12.48
C SER A 13 -5.73 -3.32 12.14
N VAL A 14 -6.25 -3.50 10.93
CA VAL A 14 -7.59 -3.00 10.54
C VAL A 14 -8.68 -4.04 10.75
N HIS A 15 -8.35 -5.16 11.41
CA HIS A 15 -9.24 -6.28 11.75
C HIS A 15 -9.83 -6.99 10.53
N LEU A 16 -9.13 -6.90 9.40
CA LEU A 16 -9.38 -7.62 8.17
C LEU A 16 -8.07 -8.24 7.70
N ASP A 17 -7.93 -9.56 7.89
CA ASP A 17 -6.68 -10.30 7.64
C ASP A 17 -6.07 -10.05 6.24
N TYR A 18 -6.90 -9.86 5.22
CA TYR A 18 -6.44 -9.62 3.86
C TYR A 18 -5.84 -8.22 3.68
N LEU A 19 -6.40 -7.17 4.29
CA LEU A 19 -5.82 -5.82 4.28
C LEU A 19 -4.55 -5.78 5.14
N ASP A 20 -4.56 -6.44 6.30
CA ASP A 20 -3.35 -6.52 7.15
C ASP A 20 -2.19 -7.24 6.45
N ARG A 21 -2.49 -8.28 5.65
CA ARG A 21 -1.48 -8.94 4.81
C ARG A 21 -0.97 -8.01 3.71
N GLN A 22 -1.84 -7.17 3.12
CA GLN A 22 -1.41 -6.17 2.14
C GLN A 22 -0.54 -5.07 2.80
N HIS A 23 -0.90 -4.56 3.98
CA HIS A 23 -0.09 -3.62 4.77
C HIS A 23 1.31 -4.19 5.08
N ARG A 24 1.39 -5.43 5.56
CA ARG A 24 2.68 -6.09 5.83
C ARG A 24 3.52 -6.20 4.56
N SER A 25 2.88 -6.55 3.44
CA SER A 25 3.55 -6.75 2.16
C SER A 25 4.12 -5.43 1.63
N ILE A 26 3.33 -4.36 1.59
CA ILE A 26 3.79 -3.07 1.07
C ILE A 26 4.93 -2.47 1.91
N LEU A 27 4.81 -2.55 3.23
CA LEU A 27 5.87 -2.11 4.13
C LEU A 27 7.14 -2.94 3.94
N LYS A 28 7.01 -4.26 3.75
CA LYS A 28 8.15 -5.14 3.49
C LYS A 28 8.79 -4.88 2.14
N LEU A 29 8.01 -4.62 1.10
CA LEU A 29 8.51 -4.26 -0.24
C LEU A 29 9.40 -3.01 -0.17
N ILE A 30 8.93 -1.97 0.51
CA ILE A 30 9.67 -0.71 0.70
C ILE A 30 10.94 -0.94 1.52
N ASP A 31 10.86 -1.72 2.61
CA ASP A 31 11.99 -2.07 3.47
C ASP A 31 13.08 -2.84 2.71
N VAL A 32 12.69 -3.86 1.92
CA VAL A 32 13.61 -4.65 1.09
C VAL A 32 14.27 -3.77 0.03
N TRP A 33 13.50 -2.94 -0.68
CA TRP A 33 14.05 -2.02 -1.67
C TRP A 33 15.09 -1.09 -1.03
N TRP A 34 14.72 -0.43 0.07
CA TRP A 34 15.61 0.49 0.77
C TRP A 34 16.89 -0.20 1.25
N THR A 35 16.76 -1.34 1.93
CA THR A 35 17.89 -2.03 2.55
C THR A 35 18.87 -2.57 1.52
N ARG A 36 18.39 -3.17 0.43
CA ARG A 36 19.23 -3.75 -0.63
C ARG A 36 19.95 -2.70 -1.46
N THR A 37 19.30 -1.55 -1.71
CA THR A 37 19.94 -0.44 -2.41
C THR A 37 20.94 0.30 -1.52
N LYS A 38 20.63 0.52 -0.23
CA LYS A 38 21.52 1.24 0.69
C LYS A 38 22.76 0.45 1.08
N SER A 39 22.65 -0.88 1.24
CA SER A 39 23.79 -1.77 1.53
C SER A 39 24.70 -1.98 0.32
N GLY A 40 24.24 -1.63 -0.89
CA GLY A 40 24.94 -1.91 -2.14
C GLY A 40 24.82 -3.36 -2.61
N GLU A 41 24.01 -4.19 -1.94
CA GLU A 41 23.67 -5.56 -2.37
C GLU A 41 23.10 -5.57 -3.79
N VAL A 42 22.27 -4.56 -4.11
CA VAL A 42 21.68 -4.39 -5.44
C VAL A 42 21.96 -2.99 -5.97
N ARG A 43 22.45 -2.91 -7.22
CA ARG A 43 22.51 -1.68 -8.02
C ARG A 43 21.51 -1.75 -9.15
N LEU A 44 20.50 -0.89 -9.12
CA LEU A 44 19.44 -0.87 -10.14
C LEU A 44 19.82 0.10 -11.26
N ASN A 45 19.88 -0.39 -12.50
CA ASN A 45 19.86 0.47 -13.67
C ASN A 45 18.45 1.05 -13.90
N LYS A 46 18.31 2.04 -14.79
CA LYS A 46 17.04 2.72 -15.08
C LYS A 46 15.91 1.75 -15.44
N THR A 47 16.19 0.71 -16.23
CA THR A 47 15.18 -0.27 -16.66
C THR A 47 14.65 -1.09 -15.48
N ARG A 48 15.56 -1.64 -14.65
CA ARG A 48 15.19 -2.42 -13.47
C ARG A 48 14.46 -1.56 -12.44
N LEU A 49 14.92 -0.32 -12.24
CA LEU A 49 14.26 0.64 -11.36
C LEU A 49 12.80 0.88 -11.77
N ASN A 50 12.55 1.08 -13.07
CA ASN A 50 11.20 1.25 -13.59
C ASN A 50 10.32 0.02 -13.32
N LYS A 51 10.85 -1.20 -13.51
CA LYS A 51 10.12 -2.44 -13.19
C LYS A 51 9.78 -2.53 -11.70
N VAL A 52 10.77 -2.31 -10.81
CA VAL A 52 10.59 -2.35 -9.36
C VAL A 52 9.56 -1.32 -8.90
N PHE A 53 9.65 -0.09 -9.43
CA PHE A 53 8.68 0.96 -9.14
C PHE A 53 7.28 0.61 -9.66
N ASP A 54 7.17 0.08 -10.88
CA ASP A 54 5.88 -0.33 -11.44
C ASP A 54 5.21 -1.41 -10.59
N LEU A 55 5.96 -2.40 -10.11
CA LEU A 55 5.44 -3.42 -9.20
C LEU A 55 4.95 -2.82 -7.87
N LEU A 56 5.71 -1.89 -7.29
CA LEU A 56 5.29 -1.15 -6.09
C LEU A 56 4.00 -0.34 -6.35
N ASN A 57 3.93 0.34 -7.48
CA ASN A 57 2.82 1.18 -7.87
C ASN A 57 1.55 0.36 -8.17
N ARG A 58 1.69 -0.76 -8.86
CA ARG A 58 0.58 -1.69 -9.10
C ARG A 58 0.06 -2.28 -7.79
N PHE A 59 0.94 -2.72 -6.90
CA PHE A 59 0.55 -3.20 -5.57
C PHE A 59 -0.21 -2.11 -4.78
N THR A 60 0.30 -0.88 -4.81
CA THR A 60 -0.33 0.29 -4.19
C THR A 60 -1.75 0.48 -4.71
N GLN A 61 -1.93 0.54 -6.04
CA GLN A 61 -3.25 0.73 -6.64
C GLN A 61 -4.24 -0.35 -6.23
N GLN A 62 -3.82 -1.61 -6.25
CA GLN A 62 -4.65 -2.76 -5.90
C GLN A 62 -5.10 -2.77 -4.43
N HIS A 63 -4.20 -2.39 -3.53
CA HIS A 63 -4.52 -2.26 -2.12
C HIS A 63 -5.56 -1.17 -1.88
N LEU A 64 -5.30 0.04 -2.41
CA LEU A 64 -6.18 1.18 -2.23
C LEU A 64 -7.56 0.93 -2.87
N GLU A 65 -7.62 0.23 -4.01
CA GLU A 65 -8.88 -0.16 -4.63
C GLU A 65 -9.69 -1.11 -3.74
N LEU A 66 -9.05 -2.12 -3.14
CA LEU A 66 -9.74 -3.06 -2.25
C LEU A 66 -10.26 -2.36 -1.00
N GLU A 67 -9.46 -1.47 -0.41
CA GLU A 67 -9.83 -0.66 0.74
C GLU A 67 -11.02 0.26 0.43
N GLU A 68 -11.01 0.94 -0.72
CA GLU A 68 -12.12 1.79 -1.17
C GLU A 68 -13.43 1.01 -1.33
N ARG A 69 -13.36 -0.25 -1.77
CA ARG A 69 -14.53 -1.14 -1.82
C ARG A 69 -15.02 -1.51 -0.43
N VAL A 70 -14.11 -1.84 0.50
CA VAL A 70 -14.47 -2.11 1.90
C VAL A 70 -15.16 -0.89 2.51
N LEU A 71 -14.61 0.30 2.34
CA LEU A 71 -15.18 1.56 2.80
C LEU A 71 -16.58 1.81 2.24
N GLY A 72 -16.79 1.57 0.94
CA GLY A 72 -18.11 1.65 0.32
C GLY A 72 -19.12 0.69 0.98
N LEU A 73 -18.72 -0.56 1.21
CA LEU A 73 -19.56 -1.55 1.90
C LEU A 73 -19.86 -1.16 3.35
N LEU A 74 -18.91 -0.55 4.07
CA LEU A 74 -19.12 -0.03 5.42
C LEU A 74 -20.15 1.11 5.40
N ALA A 75 -20.10 2.01 4.43
CA ALA A 75 -21.07 3.09 4.30
C ALA A 75 -22.48 2.57 4.00
N GLU A 76 -22.61 1.63 3.06
CA GLU A 76 -23.89 1.06 2.66
C GLU A 76 -24.56 0.19 3.75
N GLN A 77 -23.77 -0.53 4.55
CA GLN A 77 -24.29 -1.56 5.45
C GLN A 77 -24.32 -1.14 6.92
N LEU A 78 -23.41 -0.27 7.32
CA LEU A 78 -23.13 0.06 8.72
C LEU A 78 -23.20 1.56 8.99
N GLY A 79 -23.59 2.36 7.99
CA GLY A 79 -23.77 3.79 8.12
C GLY A 79 -22.46 4.54 8.33
N TYR A 80 -21.33 3.99 7.88
CA TYR A 80 -20.07 4.74 7.88
C TYR A 80 -20.25 6.00 7.01
N PRO A 81 -19.86 7.20 7.50
CA PRO A 81 -20.22 8.43 6.81
C PRO A 81 -19.64 8.50 5.39
N TYR A 82 -20.50 8.76 4.40
CA TYR A 82 -20.09 8.82 2.98
C TYR A 82 -19.05 9.93 2.73
N ASP A 83 -19.15 11.06 3.42
CA ASP A 83 -18.16 12.14 3.38
C ASP A 83 -16.78 11.70 3.87
N THR A 84 -16.73 10.81 4.86
CA THR A 84 -15.48 10.20 5.33
C THR A 84 -14.89 9.25 4.28
N VAL A 85 -15.74 8.45 3.62
CA VAL A 85 -15.32 7.57 2.50
C VAL A 85 -14.78 8.40 1.33
N ASP A 86 -15.49 9.45 0.93
CA ASP A 86 -15.11 10.31 -0.19
C ASP A 86 -13.80 11.04 0.10
N GLY A 87 -13.64 11.56 1.33
CA GLY A 87 -12.38 12.18 1.75
C GLY A 87 -11.20 11.20 1.75
N HIS A 88 -11.43 9.94 2.11
CA HIS A 88 -10.42 8.88 2.06
C HIS A 88 -10.03 8.54 0.61
N LYS A 89 -11.02 8.35 -0.27
CA LYS A 89 -10.83 8.15 -1.72
C LYS A 89 -10.06 9.29 -2.39
N GLU A 90 -10.32 10.53 -1.99
CA GLU A 90 -9.62 11.68 -2.56
C GLU A 90 -8.13 11.68 -2.16
N ARG A 91 -7.79 11.33 -0.92
CA ARG A 91 -6.38 11.21 -0.50
C ARG A 91 -5.68 10.06 -1.22
N HIS A 92 -6.37 8.95 -1.46
CA HIS A 92 -5.88 7.88 -2.33
C HIS A 92 -5.62 8.37 -3.76
N ARG A 93 -6.57 9.09 -4.34
CA ARG A 93 -6.46 9.66 -5.69
C ARG A 93 -5.24 10.57 -5.80
N VAL A 94 -5.08 11.53 -4.88
CA VAL A 94 -3.91 12.42 -4.83
C VAL A 94 -2.61 11.62 -4.71
N PHE A 95 -2.58 10.56 -3.89
CA PHE A 95 -1.40 9.73 -3.77
C PHE A 95 -1.06 9.01 -5.09
N ARG A 96 -2.04 8.37 -5.72
CA ARG A 96 -1.87 7.62 -6.98
C ARG A 96 -1.51 8.52 -8.16
N GLU A 97 -2.19 9.65 -8.30
CA GLU A 97 -2.14 10.47 -9.51
C GLU A 97 -1.10 11.59 -9.46
N GLU A 98 -0.73 12.05 -8.26
CA GLU A 98 0.18 13.19 -8.11
C GLU A 98 1.49 12.79 -7.42
N ILE A 99 1.39 12.13 -6.26
CA ILE A 99 2.54 11.87 -5.41
C ILE A 99 3.42 10.74 -5.98
N MET A 100 2.82 9.61 -6.36
CA MET A 100 3.54 8.46 -6.90
C MET A 100 4.30 8.80 -8.20
N PRO A 101 3.70 9.45 -9.22
CA PRO A 101 4.41 9.85 -10.43
C PRO A 101 5.57 10.84 -10.16
N ARG A 102 5.39 11.76 -9.20
CA ARG A 102 6.46 12.68 -8.79
C ARG A 102 7.65 11.92 -8.18
N PHE A 103 7.38 10.94 -7.32
CA PHE A 103 8.43 10.13 -6.73
C PHE A 103 9.13 9.25 -7.76
N HIS A 104 8.40 8.66 -8.70
CA HIS A 104 8.98 7.92 -9.81
C HIS A 104 9.99 8.77 -10.58
N ARG A 105 9.58 9.98 -10.98
CA ARG A 105 10.43 10.92 -11.71
C ARG A 105 11.71 11.24 -10.95
N ASN A 106 11.59 11.57 -9.66
CA ASN A 106 12.73 11.91 -8.82
C ASN A 106 13.70 10.74 -8.64
N ILE A 107 13.17 9.52 -8.47
CA ILE A 107 13.97 8.30 -8.34
C ILE A 107 14.75 8.04 -9.64
N VAL A 108 14.11 8.18 -10.79
CA VAL A 108 14.75 7.99 -12.11
C VAL A 108 15.82 9.06 -12.38
N LEU A 109 15.54 10.33 -12.07
CA LEU A 109 16.50 11.43 -12.25
C LEU A 109 17.71 11.28 -11.33
N GLY A 110 17.50 10.99 -10.04
CA GLY A 110 18.58 10.80 -9.09
C GLY A 110 19.56 9.71 -9.54
N ILE A 111 19.08 8.59 -10.09
CA ILE A 111 19.98 7.55 -10.61
C ILE A 111 20.74 8.01 -11.86
N ALA A 112 20.10 8.75 -12.76
CA ALA A 112 20.76 9.28 -13.96
C ALA A 112 21.91 10.23 -13.61
N GLU A 113 21.75 10.99 -12.53
CA GLU A 113 22.72 11.97 -12.03
C GLU A 113 23.71 11.37 -10.99
N GLN A 114 23.62 10.06 -10.73
CA GLN A 114 24.38 9.35 -9.68
C GLN A 114 24.18 9.90 -8.26
N GLU A 115 23.03 10.52 -8.00
CA GLU A 115 22.60 11.02 -6.71
C GLU A 115 21.80 9.97 -5.90
N ASP A 116 21.67 10.19 -4.58
CA ASP A 116 20.90 9.31 -3.69
C ASP A 116 19.39 9.47 -3.95
N ALA A 117 18.82 8.55 -4.75
CA ALA A 117 17.37 8.43 -4.98
C ALA A 117 16.56 8.10 -3.70
N GLY A 118 17.22 7.86 -2.57
CA GLY A 118 16.60 7.47 -1.31
C GLY A 118 15.61 8.48 -0.73
N GLY A 119 15.70 9.77 -1.07
CA GLY A 119 14.77 10.79 -0.57
C GLY A 119 13.31 10.53 -0.92
N SER A 120 13.06 10.04 -2.14
CA SER A 120 11.71 9.75 -2.63
C SER A 120 11.15 8.44 -2.06
N LEU A 121 11.97 7.38 -1.99
CA LEU A 121 11.55 6.12 -1.35
C LEU A 121 11.22 6.33 0.15
N ASN A 122 11.99 7.17 0.84
CA ASN A 122 11.69 7.61 2.20
C ASN A 122 10.34 8.35 2.31
N SER A 123 10.01 9.16 1.31
CA SER A 123 8.74 9.90 1.29
C SER A 123 7.55 8.97 1.06
N ILE A 124 7.71 7.95 0.21
CA ILE A 124 6.73 6.86 0.03
C ILE A 124 6.53 6.10 1.35
N ALA A 125 7.62 5.69 2.00
CA ALA A 125 7.60 5.02 3.30
C ALA A 125 6.80 5.81 4.35
N LYS A 126 7.07 7.12 4.45
CA LYS A 126 6.37 8.02 5.38
C LYS A 126 4.88 8.14 5.05
N TRP A 127 4.51 8.20 3.77
CA TRP A 127 3.11 8.26 3.39
C TRP A 127 2.37 7.01 3.89
N TRP A 128 2.86 5.82 3.55
CA TRP A 128 2.25 4.55 3.97
C TRP A 128 2.11 4.42 5.48
N VAL A 129 3.18 4.69 6.23
CA VAL A 129 3.15 4.59 7.69
C VAL A 129 2.15 5.58 8.31
N ASN A 130 2.06 6.79 7.77
CA ASN A 130 1.13 7.80 8.28
C ASN A 130 -0.32 7.48 7.89
N HIS A 131 -0.55 7.04 6.66
CA HIS A 131 -1.86 6.64 6.15
C HIS A 131 -2.44 5.51 7.00
N ILE A 132 -1.70 4.39 7.14
CA ILE A 132 -2.11 3.26 7.98
C ILE A 132 -2.40 3.68 9.42
N ARG A 133 -1.53 4.51 10.02
CA ARG A 133 -1.67 4.90 11.43
C ARG A 133 -2.79 5.89 11.71
N LYS A 134 -3.21 6.66 10.72
CA LYS A 134 -4.11 7.80 10.94
C LYS A 134 -5.45 7.59 10.24
N GLU A 135 -5.42 7.21 8.97
CA GLU A 135 -6.60 7.14 8.13
C GLU A 135 -7.24 5.75 8.24
N ASP A 136 -6.44 4.69 8.11
CA ASP A 136 -6.98 3.33 8.08
C ASP A 136 -7.51 2.91 9.46
N MET A 137 -6.87 3.45 10.51
CA MET A 137 -7.32 3.24 11.88
C MET A 137 -8.71 3.82 12.17
N ASP A 138 -9.20 4.77 11.37
CA ASP A 138 -10.53 5.34 11.58
C ASP A 138 -11.63 4.32 11.27
N TYR A 139 -11.53 3.60 10.16
CA TYR A 139 -12.47 2.51 9.86
C TYR A 139 -12.14 1.23 10.63
N ALA A 140 -10.87 1.01 11.02
CA ALA A 140 -10.49 -0.13 11.86
C ALA A 140 -11.30 -0.18 13.16
N ARG A 141 -11.49 0.97 13.83
CA ARG A 141 -12.30 1.06 15.06
C ARG A 141 -13.76 0.65 14.83
N LEU A 142 -14.34 1.01 13.68
CA LEU A 142 -15.68 0.56 13.33
C LEU A 142 -15.69 -0.96 13.17
N ILE A 143 -14.76 -1.52 12.38
CA ILE A 143 -14.66 -2.96 12.13
C ILE A 143 -14.46 -3.76 13.43
N GLU A 144 -13.62 -3.23 14.34
CA GLU A 144 -13.38 -3.83 15.65
C GLU A 144 -14.67 -3.98 16.46
N SER A 145 -15.53 -2.95 16.43
CA SER A 145 -16.81 -2.91 17.16
C SER A 145 -17.91 -3.78 16.56
N LEU A 146 -17.73 -4.33 15.36
CA LEU A 146 -18.71 -5.21 14.73
C LEU A 146 -18.84 -6.54 15.47
N THR A 147 -20.08 -7.01 15.56
CA THR A 147 -20.36 -8.38 15.98
C THR A 147 -19.79 -9.39 14.98
N ALA A 148 -19.60 -10.64 15.42
CA ALA A 148 -19.14 -11.72 14.54
C ALA A 148 -20.00 -11.88 13.28
N ARG A 149 -21.32 -11.73 13.42
CA ARG A 149 -22.29 -11.84 12.32
C ARG A 149 -22.17 -10.68 11.32
N GLU A 150 -21.97 -9.45 11.80
CA GLU A 150 -21.76 -8.29 10.92
C GLU A 150 -20.44 -8.42 10.17
N ARG A 151 -19.38 -8.88 10.85
CA ARG A 151 -18.07 -9.09 10.25
C ARG A 151 -18.10 -10.19 9.19
N GLU A 152 -18.80 -11.29 9.44
CA GLU A 152 -19.06 -12.35 8.46
C GLU A 152 -19.82 -11.81 7.23
N LYS A 153 -20.88 -11.02 7.44
CA LYS A 153 -21.66 -10.41 6.35
C LYS A 153 -20.81 -9.46 5.50
N LEU A 154 -19.96 -8.65 6.13
CA LEU A 154 -19.00 -7.80 5.43
C LEU A 154 -18.05 -8.63 4.58
N HIS A 155 -17.48 -9.70 5.15
CA HIS A 155 -16.56 -10.59 4.45
C HIS A 155 -17.19 -11.24 3.21
N LEU A 156 -18.42 -11.75 3.33
CA LEU A 156 -19.15 -12.32 2.19
C LEU A 156 -19.43 -11.31 1.07
N LYS A 157 -19.70 -10.05 1.42
CA LYS A 157 -19.89 -8.97 0.44
C LYS A 157 -18.59 -8.59 -0.26
N VAL A 158 -17.47 -8.56 0.46
CA VAL A 158 -16.14 -8.36 -0.13
C VAL A 158 -15.79 -9.50 -1.09
N ILE A 159 -16.03 -10.75 -0.70
CA ILE A 159 -15.84 -11.90 -1.60
C ILE A 159 -16.70 -11.76 -2.85
N ARG A 160 -17.98 -11.40 -2.70
CA ARG A 160 -18.89 -11.21 -3.84
C ARG A 160 -18.37 -10.11 -4.78
N SER A 161 -17.97 -8.95 -4.25
CA SER A 161 -17.47 -7.87 -5.09
C SER A 161 -16.17 -8.24 -5.82
N LEU A 162 -15.33 -9.07 -5.21
CA LEU A 162 -14.12 -9.61 -5.86
C LEU A 162 -14.42 -10.66 -6.94
N ILE A 163 -15.54 -11.37 -6.85
CA ILE A 163 -16.00 -12.29 -7.91
C ILE A 163 -16.54 -11.48 -9.10
N GLU A 164 -17.30 -10.43 -8.83
CA GLU A 164 -17.93 -9.57 -9.85
C GLU A 164 -16.89 -8.69 -10.56
N GLU A 165 -15.98 -8.10 -9.80
CA GLU A 165 -14.93 -7.22 -10.30
C GLU A 165 -13.58 -7.64 -9.70
N PRO A 166 -12.84 -8.57 -10.32
CA PRO A 166 -11.59 -9.07 -9.74
C PRO A 166 -10.52 -7.98 -9.58
N ILE A 167 -9.86 -7.96 -8.42
CA ILE A 167 -8.62 -7.18 -8.21
C ILE A 167 -7.45 -8.13 -8.47
N VAL A 168 -6.62 -7.79 -9.47
CA VAL A 168 -5.37 -8.50 -9.72
C VAL A 168 -4.44 -8.25 -8.54
N VAL A 169 -3.67 -9.23 -8.06
CA VAL A 169 -2.69 -9.04 -6.98
C VAL A 169 -1.29 -9.24 -7.54
N VAL A 170 -0.41 -8.24 -7.40
CA VAL A 170 1.02 -8.40 -7.71
C VAL A 170 1.67 -9.32 -6.68
N SER A 171 2.41 -10.32 -7.16
CA SER A 171 3.11 -11.26 -6.30
C SER A 171 4.36 -10.63 -5.67
N PHE A 172 4.54 -10.79 -4.36
CA PHE A 172 5.80 -10.44 -3.69
C PHE A 172 7.00 -11.17 -4.31
N THR A 173 6.80 -12.38 -4.82
CA THR A 173 7.83 -13.16 -5.51
C THR A 173 8.27 -12.49 -6.81
N GLU A 174 7.34 -11.89 -7.57
CA GLU A 174 7.66 -11.15 -8.80
C GLU A 174 8.54 -9.92 -8.50
N PHE A 175 8.26 -9.25 -7.39
CA PHE A 175 9.09 -8.15 -6.91
C PHE A 175 10.51 -8.60 -6.55
N LEU A 176 10.64 -9.67 -5.75
CA LEU A 176 11.96 -10.20 -5.38
C LEU A 176 12.74 -10.65 -6.62
N ALA A 177 12.10 -11.37 -7.54
CA ALA A 177 12.74 -11.78 -8.79
C ALA A 177 13.29 -10.58 -9.57
N THR A 178 12.51 -9.50 -9.70
CA THR A 178 12.94 -8.26 -10.37
C THR A 178 14.14 -7.59 -9.66
N MET A 179 14.18 -7.66 -8.32
CA MET A 179 15.30 -7.17 -7.52
C MET A 179 16.56 -8.01 -7.69
N ASP A 180 16.42 -9.31 -7.99
CA ASP A 180 17.53 -10.27 -8.12
C ASP A 180 18.02 -10.47 -9.57
N GLU A 181 17.29 -9.96 -10.58
CA GLU A 181 17.70 -9.99 -12.00
C GLU A 181 19.06 -9.29 -12.22
N GLY A 182 20.16 -10.05 -12.26
CA GLY A 182 21.54 -9.56 -12.47
C GLY A 182 21.82 -9.03 -13.86
#